data_AF-X5S7W8-F1
#
_entry.id   AF-X5S7W8-F1
#
_cell.length_a   1.000
_cell.length_b   1.000
_cell.length_c   1.000
_cell.angle_alpha   90.00
_cell.angle_beta   90.00
_cell.angle_gamma   90.00
#
_symmetry.space_group_name_H-M   'P 1'
#
loop_
_entity.id
_entity.type
_entity.pdbx_description
1 polymer ?
#
loop_
_entity_poly.entity_id
_entity_poly.type
_entity_poly.pdbx_seq_one_letter_code
_entity_poly.pdbx_strand_id
1 'polypeptide(L)'
;MENEPLIDAPLKRALCRLYQAPDRHYHNLAHIEALLALADEYRASLHDSGAVEAAIWFHDAIYDSRAKDNEARSAALAQDKLGARTDPERLGRIAAMIVATATHELPSLQPRGLADENALRDAALFLDMDLAILGASPDAFDAYEQAVRREYGWVEEPMWRAGRGVILKTFLARQHIFHSQEFRQRFEPQARQNMARSLETLKP
;
A
#
# COMPACT_ATOMS: atom_id res chain seq x y z
N MET A 1 19.56 21.01 -14.00
CA MET A 1 18.25 21.29 -13.41
C MET A 1 18.27 20.66 -12.04
N GLU A 2 18.17 21.47 -10.99
CA GLU A 2 18.10 20.98 -9.61
C GLU A 2 17.00 19.92 -9.49
N ASN A 3 17.26 18.86 -8.71
CA ASN A 3 16.35 17.74 -8.44
C ASN A 3 15.08 18.25 -7.75
N GLU A 4 14.15 18.81 -8.51
CA GLU A 4 12.84 19.15 -7.99
C GLU A 4 12.13 17.84 -7.61
N PRO A 5 11.59 17.73 -6.38
CA PRO A 5 10.94 16.51 -5.96
C PRO A 5 9.73 16.21 -6.86
N LEU A 6 9.52 14.92 -7.18
CA LEU A 6 8.33 14.49 -7.95
C LEU A 6 7.04 14.97 -7.29
N ILE A 7 7.03 14.95 -5.96
CA ILE A 7 5.93 15.43 -5.11
C ILE A 7 6.30 16.81 -4.56
N ASP A 8 6.01 17.85 -5.34
CA ASP A 8 6.17 19.23 -4.89
C ASP A 8 5.10 19.64 -3.86
N ALA A 9 5.28 20.79 -3.22
CA ALA A 9 4.35 21.27 -2.19
C ALA A 9 2.91 21.48 -2.70
N PRO A 10 2.66 22.06 -3.90
CA PRO A 10 1.32 22.12 -4.49
C PRO A 10 0.65 20.75 -4.69
N LEU A 11 1.36 19.77 -5.24
CA LEU A 11 0.85 18.43 -5.50
C LEU A 11 0.57 17.70 -4.20
N LYS A 12 1.49 17.77 -3.23
CA LYS A 12 1.28 17.24 -1.87
C LYS A 12 0.00 17.78 -1.24
N ARG A 13 -0.23 19.10 -1.29
CA ARG A 13 -1.48 19.71 -0.79
C ARG A 13 -2.73 19.24 -1.55
N ALA A 14 -2.63 18.95 -2.84
CA ALA A 14 -3.73 18.40 -3.60
C ALA A 14 -4.05 16.96 -3.18
N LEU A 15 -3.02 16.14 -3.00
CA LEU A 15 -3.17 14.75 -2.56
C LEU A 15 -3.69 14.65 -1.13
N CYS A 16 -3.18 15.45 -0.19
CA CYS A 16 -3.70 15.51 1.19
C CYS A 16 -5.22 15.71 1.24
N ARG A 17 -5.79 16.51 0.33
CA ARG A 17 -7.25 16.73 0.28
C ARG A 17 -8.03 15.48 -0.14
N LEU A 18 -7.46 14.61 -0.97
CA LEU A 18 -8.09 13.33 -1.36
C LEU A 18 -8.19 12.38 -0.16
N TYR A 19 -7.17 12.37 0.68
CA TYR A 19 -7.10 11.54 1.89
C TYR A 19 -7.95 12.04 3.07
N GLN A 20 -8.58 13.21 2.95
CA GLN A 20 -9.44 13.81 3.98
C GLN A 20 -10.93 13.50 3.79
N ALA A 21 -11.30 12.65 2.81
CA ALA A 21 -12.69 12.28 2.60
C ALA A 21 -13.29 11.58 3.85
N PRO A 22 -14.53 11.91 4.25
CA PRO A 22 -15.09 11.50 5.55
C PRO A 22 -15.35 9.99 5.67
N ASP A 23 -15.42 9.29 4.54
CA ASP A 23 -15.62 7.85 4.43
C ASP A 23 -14.31 7.04 4.47
N ARG A 24 -13.15 7.71 4.51
CA ARG A 24 -11.83 7.09 4.68
C ARG A 24 -11.47 7.00 6.16
N HIS A 25 -11.62 5.80 6.73
CA HIS A 25 -11.29 5.56 8.13
C HIS A 25 -9.90 4.97 8.33
N TYR A 26 -9.45 4.11 7.41
CA TYR A 26 -8.11 3.55 7.38
C TYR A 26 -7.29 4.18 6.24
N HIS A 27 -7.83 4.22 5.02
CA HIS A 27 -7.12 4.69 3.81
C HIS A 27 -7.09 6.23 3.75
N ASN A 28 -6.59 6.86 4.81
CA ASN A 28 -6.52 8.30 5.04
C ASN A 28 -5.07 8.79 5.18
N LEU A 29 -4.89 10.05 5.56
CA LEU A 29 -3.56 10.66 5.62
C LEU A 29 -2.62 9.99 6.65
N ALA A 30 -3.15 9.45 7.74
CA ALA A 30 -2.33 8.77 8.75
C ALA A 30 -1.69 7.48 8.20
N HIS A 31 -2.38 6.76 7.31
CA HIS A 31 -1.81 5.61 6.57
C HIS A 31 -0.63 6.06 5.71
N ILE A 32 -0.82 7.13 4.93
CA ILE A 32 0.25 7.68 4.08
C ILE A 32 1.46 8.14 4.90
N GLU A 33 1.22 8.82 6.02
CA GLU A 33 2.29 9.25 6.94
C GLU A 33 3.06 8.06 7.53
N ALA A 34 2.38 6.95 7.85
CA ALA A 34 3.04 5.74 8.33
C ALA A 34 3.97 5.12 7.26
N LEU A 35 3.53 5.05 5.99
CA LEU A 35 4.37 4.57 4.89
C LEU A 35 5.56 5.51 4.65
N LEU A 36 5.36 6.83 4.69
CA LEU A 36 6.43 7.81 4.51
C LEU A 36 7.48 7.72 5.63
N ALA A 37 7.06 7.46 6.87
CA ALA A 37 7.98 7.26 7.99
C ALA A 37 8.85 6.00 7.79
N LEU A 38 8.27 4.90 7.30
CA LEU A 38 9.04 3.70 6.94
C LEU A 38 9.95 3.95 5.72
N ALA A 39 9.49 4.68 4.72
CA ALA A 39 10.30 5.03 3.56
C ALA A 39 11.53 5.86 3.93
N ASP A 40 11.41 6.74 4.93
CA ASP A 40 12.55 7.47 5.49
C ASP A 40 13.49 6.56 6.29
N GLU A 41 12.95 5.66 7.12
CA GLU A 41 13.74 4.68 7.87
C GLU A 41 14.56 3.76 6.95
N TYR A 42 13.97 3.31 5.84
CA TYR A 42 14.61 2.43 4.86
C TYR A 42 15.21 3.18 3.66
N ARG A 43 15.36 4.51 3.74
CA ARG A 43 15.81 5.36 2.62
C ARG A 43 17.12 4.90 1.98
N ALA A 44 18.06 4.42 2.79
CA ALA A 44 19.36 3.93 2.31
C ALA A 44 19.26 2.59 1.53
N SER A 45 18.16 1.86 1.69
CA SER A 45 17.87 0.61 1.00
C SER A 45 17.07 0.80 -0.29
N LEU A 46 16.59 2.03 -0.55
CA LEU A 46 15.83 2.40 -1.74
C LEU A 46 16.77 2.93 -2.83
N HIS A 47 16.65 2.39 -4.04
CA HIS A 47 17.41 2.89 -5.19
C HIS A 47 16.80 4.18 -5.73
N ASP A 48 15.48 4.23 -5.84
CA ASP A 48 14.72 5.38 -6.29
C ASP A 48 13.70 5.82 -5.24
N SER A 49 14.21 6.39 -4.14
CA SER A 49 13.37 6.91 -3.04
C SER A 49 12.29 7.90 -3.50
N GLY A 50 12.53 8.67 -4.54
CA GLY A 50 11.53 9.61 -5.09
C GLY A 50 10.39 8.91 -5.83
N ALA A 51 10.66 7.80 -6.54
CA ALA A 51 9.61 7.01 -7.16
C ALA A 51 8.78 6.26 -6.10
N VAL A 52 9.41 5.75 -5.05
CA VAL A 52 8.71 5.11 -3.92
C VAL A 52 7.85 6.12 -3.16
N GLU A 53 8.38 7.31 -2.86
CA GLU A 53 7.59 8.39 -2.25
C GLU A 53 6.37 8.75 -3.13
N ALA A 54 6.55 8.83 -4.45
CA ALA A 54 5.44 9.07 -5.36
C ALA A 54 4.40 7.93 -5.30
N ALA A 55 4.82 6.67 -5.34
CA ALA A 55 3.90 5.53 -5.22
C ALA A 55 3.12 5.56 -3.90
N ILE A 56 3.78 5.88 -2.78
CA ILE A 56 3.14 6.05 -1.46
C ILE A 56 2.03 7.11 -1.54
N TRP A 57 2.33 8.29 -2.08
CA TRP A 57 1.36 9.38 -2.19
C TRP A 57 0.19 9.13 -3.14
N PHE A 58 0.34 8.20 -4.08
CA PHE A 58 -0.66 7.96 -5.12
C PHE A 58 -1.44 6.66 -4.95
N HIS A 59 -0.94 5.63 -4.26
CA HIS A 59 -1.54 4.28 -4.34
C HIS A 59 -3.02 4.23 -3.99
N ASP A 60 -3.42 4.96 -2.95
CA ASP A 60 -4.80 5.14 -2.50
C ASP A 60 -5.36 6.54 -2.79
N ALA A 61 -4.80 7.30 -3.73
CA ALA A 61 -5.27 8.65 -4.01
C ALA A 61 -6.71 8.64 -4.54
N ILE A 62 -7.08 7.62 -5.32
CA ILE A 62 -8.46 7.28 -5.65
C ILE A 62 -8.87 6.09 -4.78
N TYR A 63 -9.96 6.23 -4.03
CA TYR A 63 -10.46 5.18 -3.15
C TYR A 63 -11.97 5.28 -3.01
N ASP A 64 -12.64 4.19 -3.34
CA ASP A 64 -14.04 3.89 -3.02
C ASP A 64 -14.09 2.40 -2.63
N SER A 65 -14.53 2.08 -1.42
CA SER A 65 -14.57 0.69 -0.93
C SER A 65 -15.51 -0.21 -1.73
N ARG A 66 -16.40 0.36 -2.57
CA ARG A 66 -17.30 -0.36 -3.49
C ARG A 66 -16.69 -0.63 -4.85
N ALA A 67 -15.62 0.08 -5.22
CA ALA A 67 -14.96 -0.05 -6.51
C ALA A 67 -13.92 -1.18 -6.51
N LYS A 68 -13.56 -1.66 -7.70
CA LYS A 68 -12.54 -2.71 -7.91
C LYS A 68 -11.34 -2.22 -8.72
N ASP A 69 -11.33 -0.95 -9.08
CA ASP A 69 -10.36 -0.33 -9.98
C ASP A 69 -9.64 0.86 -9.33
N ASN A 70 -9.67 0.95 -8.00
CA ASN A 70 -9.06 2.05 -7.24
C ASN A 70 -7.58 2.20 -7.59
N GLU A 71 -6.82 1.10 -7.56
CA GLU A 71 -5.38 1.07 -7.81
C GLU A 71 -5.06 1.45 -9.26
N ALA A 72 -5.85 0.95 -10.21
CA ALA A 72 -5.69 1.31 -11.63
C ALA A 72 -5.98 2.81 -11.87
N ARG A 73 -7.00 3.35 -11.21
CA ARG A 73 -7.36 4.78 -11.29
C ARG A 73 -6.35 5.67 -10.58
N SER A 74 -5.82 5.24 -9.45
CA SER A 74 -4.72 5.87 -8.72
C SER A 74 -3.44 5.91 -9.57
N ALA A 75 -3.09 4.80 -10.24
CA ALA A 75 -1.96 4.75 -11.17
C ALA A 75 -2.17 5.67 -12.38
N ALA A 76 -3.37 5.71 -12.96
CA ALA A 76 -3.70 6.63 -14.04
C ALA A 76 -3.61 8.11 -13.60
N LEU A 77 -4.02 8.42 -12.37
CA LEU A 77 -3.85 9.74 -11.79
C LEU A 77 -2.36 10.10 -11.62
N ALA A 78 -1.53 9.17 -11.16
CA ALA A 78 -0.09 9.38 -11.07
C ALA A 78 0.53 9.65 -12.46
N GLN A 79 0.12 8.90 -13.48
CA GLN A 79 0.56 9.08 -14.87
C GLN A 79 0.21 10.48 -15.39
N ASP A 80 -1.02 10.95 -15.16
CA ASP A 80 -1.46 12.29 -15.53
C ASP A 80 -0.64 13.39 -14.84
N LYS A 81 -0.42 13.26 -13.51
CA LYS A 81 0.23 14.31 -12.72
C LYS A 81 1.75 14.35 -12.86
N LEU A 82 2.39 13.21 -13.10
CA LEU A 82 3.85 13.06 -13.14
C LEU A 82 4.42 12.94 -14.56
N GLY A 83 3.58 12.79 -15.59
CA GLY A 83 4.03 12.54 -16.98
C GLY A 83 4.99 13.57 -17.56
N ALA A 84 4.87 14.84 -17.17
CA ALA A 84 5.79 15.90 -17.58
C ALA A 84 6.96 16.13 -16.60
N ARG A 85 6.99 15.42 -15.48
CA ARG A 85 7.93 15.61 -14.35
C ARG A 85 9.02 14.55 -14.29
N THR A 86 8.87 13.44 -15.02
CA THR A 86 9.82 12.33 -15.02
C THR A 86 9.81 11.61 -16.36
N ASP A 87 10.86 10.83 -16.62
CA ASP A 87 10.94 9.99 -17.81
C ASP A 87 9.88 8.86 -17.79
N PRO A 88 9.48 8.34 -18.97
CA PRO A 88 8.45 7.30 -19.07
C PRO A 88 8.77 6.00 -18.34
N GLU A 89 10.05 5.66 -18.18
CA GLU A 89 10.47 4.42 -17.54
C GLU A 89 10.20 4.49 -16.04
N ARG A 90 10.68 5.56 -15.38
CA ARG A 90 10.41 5.84 -13.96
C ARG A 90 8.91 5.99 -13.69
N LEU A 91 8.16 6.64 -14.58
CA LEU A 91 6.71 6.74 -14.47
C LEU A 91 6.03 5.35 -14.54
N GLY A 92 6.50 4.49 -15.43
CA GLY A 92 6.05 3.11 -15.55
C GLY A 92 6.28 2.32 -14.25
N ARG A 93 7.42 2.52 -13.59
CA ARG A 93 7.73 1.90 -12.28
C ARG A 93 6.75 2.36 -11.19
N ILE A 94 6.50 3.66 -11.10
CA ILE A 94 5.55 4.24 -10.13
C ILE A 94 4.15 3.64 -10.33
N ALA A 95 3.66 3.63 -11.57
CA ALA A 95 2.35 3.07 -11.90
C ALA A 95 2.28 1.57 -11.59
N ALA A 96 3.34 0.81 -11.89
CA ALA A 96 3.41 -0.62 -11.61
C ALA A 96 3.40 -0.92 -10.10
N MET A 97 4.11 -0.14 -9.29
CA MET A 97 4.07 -0.24 -7.82
C MET A 97 2.65 0.00 -7.30
N ILE A 98 1.99 1.07 -7.75
CA ILE A 98 0.62 1.39 -7.35
C ILE A 98 -0.34 0.24 -7.71
N VAL A 99 -0.32 -0.24 -8.95
CA VAL A 99 -1.19 -1.35 -9.39
C VAL A 99 -0.94 -2.63 -8.58
N ALA A 100 0.30 -2.89 -8.18
CA ALA A 100 0.65 -4.08 -7.41
C ALA A 100 0.02 -4.11 -6.00
N THR A 101 -0.41 -2.96 -5.45
CA THR A 101 -1.13 -2.94 -4.16
C THR A 101 -2.48 -3.66 -4.21
N ALA A 102 -3.06 -3.88 -5.39
CA ALA A 102 -4.32 -4.61 -5.53
C ALA A 102 -4.21 -6.09 -5.10
N THR A 103 -3.02 -6.68 -5.24
CA THR A 103 -2.75 -8.10 -4.90
C THR A 103 -1.62 -8.27 -3.90
N HIS A 104 -0.84 -7.21 -3.65
CA HIS A 104 0.43 -7.24 -2.92
C HIS A 104 1.40 -8.32 -3.42
N GLU A 105 1.36 -8.60 -4.73
CA GLU A 105 2.31 -9.45 -5.43
C GLU A 105 3.30 -8.57 -6.19
N LEU A 106 4.55 -9.00 -6.29
CA LEU A 106 5.54 -8.26 -7.07
C LEU A 106 5.11 -8.17 -8.54
N PRO A 107 5.25 -7.00 -9.19
CA PRO A 107 5.02 -6.87 -10.62
C PRO A 107 5.82 -7.92 -11.39
N SER A 108 5.17 -8.59 -12.36
CA SER A 108 5.81 -9.66 -13.12
C SER A 108 7.05 -9.17 -13.86
N LEU A 109 8.09 -10.00 -13.91
CA LEU A 109 9.26 -9.91 -14.80
C LEU A 109 8.86 -10.14 -16.27
N GLN A 110 7.88 -9.41 -16.79
CA GLN A 110 7.59 -9.38 -18.21
C GLN A 110 8.48 -8.31 -18.88
N PRO A 111 8.74 -8.37 -20.19
CA PRO A 111 9.57 -7.38 -20.87
C PRO A 111 9.03 -5.92 -20.83
N ARG A 112 7.84 -5.70 -20.23
CA ARG A 112 7.26 -4.38 -19.91
C ARG A 112 7.08 -4.11 -18.39
N GLY A 113 7.51 -5.04 -17.54
CA GLY A 113 7.55 -4.90 -16.08
C GLY A 113 8.96 -4.53 -15.59
N LEU A 114 9.14 -4.42 -14.27
CA LEU A 114 10.40 -4.04 -13.60
C LEU A 114 11.51 -5.04 -13.99
N ALA A 115 12.20 -4.80 -15.10
CA ALA A 115 13.26 -5.69 -15.59
C ALA A 115 14.58 -5.54 -14.79
N ASP A 116 14.65 -4.54 -13.92
CA ASP A 116 15.78 -4.22 -13.06
C ASP A 116 15.56 -4.74 -11.64
N GLU A 117 16.56 -5.44 -11.08
CA GLU A 117 16.56 -5.97 -9.72
C GLU A 117 16.38 -4.86 -8.68
N ASN A 118 16.94 -3.67 -8.92
CA ASN A 118 16.78 -2.53 -8.04
C ASN A 118 15.34 -2.04 -7.99
N ALA A 119 14.69 -2.02 -9.16
CA ALA A 119 13.30 -1.62 -9.29
C ALA A 119 12.35 -2.63 -8.63
N LEU A 120 12.65 -3.93 -8.73
CA LEU A 120 11.95 -4.98 -7.98
C LEU A 120 12.16 -4.82 -6.47
N ARG A 121 13.38 -4.47 -6.03
CA ARG A 121 13.68 -4.25 -4.61
C ARG A 121 12.90 -3.07 -4.04
N ASP A 122 12.81 -1.96 -4.78
CA ASP A 122 12.02 -0.80 -4.38
C ASP A 122 10.52 -1.14 -4.30
N ALA A 123 9.98 -1.89 -5.27
CA ALA A 123 8.61 -2.36 -5.23
C ALA A 123 8.33 -3.30 -4.05
N ALA A 124 9.27 -4.21 -3.74
CA ALA A 124 9.17 -5.10 -2.58
C ALA A 124 9.08 -4.31 -1.27
N LEU A 125 9.97 -3.33 -1.08
CA LEU A 125 9.96 -2.49 0.12
C LEU A 125 8.70 -1.62 0.19
N PHE A 126 8.22 -1.06 -0.93
CA PHE A 126 6.97 -0.31 -0.96
C PHE A 126 5.75 -1.16 -0.55
N LEU A 127 5.60 -2.35 -1.14
CA LEU A 127 4.50 -3.26 -0.78
C LEU A 127 4.59 -3.72 0.67
N ASP A 128 5.80 -3.91 1.18
CA ASP A 128 6.02 -4.27 2.58
C ASP A 128 5.66 -3.14 3.55
N MET A 129 5.95 -1.89 3.17
CA MET A 129 5.54 -0.69 3.94
C MET A 129 4.01 -0.58 4.02
N ASP A 130 3.31 -0.83 2.90
CA ASP A 130 1.85 -0.82 2.86
C ASP A 130 1.22 -1.90 3.75
N LEU A 131 1.85 -3.08 3.81
CA LEU A 131 1.41 -4.19 4.68
C LEU A 131 1.92 -4.11 6.13
N ALA A 132 2.75 -3.14 6.48
CA ALA A 132 3.42 -3.09 7.78
C ALA A 132 2.44 -3.03 8.97
N ILE A 133 1.24 -2.46 8.76
CA ILE A 133 0.16 -2.43 9.76
C ILE A 133 -0.20 -3.82 10.27
N LEU A 134 -0.06 -4.86 9.43
CA LEU A 134 -0.38 -6.23 9.82
C LEU A 134 0.49 -6.67 11.00
N GLY A 135 1.78 -6.29 10.98
CA GLY A 135 2.77 -6.59 12.02
C GLY A 135 2.88 -5.54 13.12
N ALA A 136 1.97 -4.57 13.20
CA ALA A 136 1.96 -3.58 14.27
C ALA A 136 1.57 -4.20 15.63
N SER A 137 1.62 -3.39 16.70
CA SER A 137 1.13 -3.83 18.00
C SER A 137 -0.33 -4.31 17.92
N PRO A 138 -0.76 -5.25 18.78
CA PRO A 138 -2.14 -5.77 18.76
C PRO A 138 -3.21 -4.68 18.78
N ASP A 139 -3.02 -3.63 19.59
CA ASP A 139 -3.97 -2.51 19.70
C ASP A 139 -4.04 -1.69 18.40
N ALA A 140 -2.90 -1.46 17.75
CA ALA A 140 -2.86 -0.74 16.47
C ALA A 140 -3.51 -1.56 15.35
N PHE A 141 -3.27 -2.88 15.33
CA PHE A 141 -3.93 -3.78 14.40
C PHE A 141 -5.44 -3.86 14.62
N ASP A 142 -5.91 -3.85 15.87
CA ASP A 142 -7.34 -3.85 16.18
C ASP A 142 -8.02 -2.54 15.76
N ALA A 143 -7.34 -1.40 15.94
CA ALA A 143 -7.80 -0.11 15.43
C ALA A 143 -7.88 -0.11 13.89
N TYR A 144 -6.90 -0.72 13.21
CA TYR A 144 -6.91 -0.95 11.77
C TYR A 144 -8.14 -1.78 11.34
N GLU A 145 -8.36 -2.95 11.95
CA GLU A 145 -9.51 -3.82 11.63
C GLU A 145 -10.85 -3.09 11.80
N GLN A 146 -11.00 -2.32 12.88
CA GLN A 146 -12.20 -1.52 13.11
C GLN A 146 -12.37 -0.41 12.07
N ALA A 147 -11.28 0.25 11.68
CA ALA A 147 -11.30 1.29 10.66
C ALA A 147 -11.72 0.73 9.30
N VAL A 148 -11.13 -0.39 8.87
CA VAL A 148 -11.54 -1.08 7.64
C VAL A 148 -13.00 -1.55 7.73
N ARG A 149 -13.44 -2.11 8.87
CA ARG A 149 -14.86 -2.49 9.06
C ARG A 149 -15.82 -1.32 8.81
N ARG A 150 -15.45 -0.09 9.21
CA ARG A 150 -16.25 1.12 8.98
C ARG A 150 -16.32 1.49 7.50
N GLU A 151 -15.22 1.39 6.76
CA GLU A 151 -15.20 1.66 5.30
C GLU A 151 -16.09 0.70 4.52
N TYR A 152 -16.24 -0.54 5.01
CA TYR A 152 -17.16 -1.55 4.50
C TYR A 152 -18.47 -1.62 5.29
N GLY A 153 -18.88 -0.53 5.95
CA GLY A 153 -20.16 -0.41 6.67
C GLY A 153 -21.39 -0.73 5.82
N TRP A 154 -21.27 -0.61 4.49
CA TRP A 154 -22.30 -0.95 3.52
C TRP A 154 -22.45 -2.45 3.23
N VAL A 155 -21.50 -3.29 3.68
CA VAL A 155 -21.55 -4.75 3.56
C VAL A 155 -22.24 -5.33 4.79
N GLU A 156 -23.23 -6.21 4.56
CA GLU A 156 -23.91 -6.93 5.63
C GLU A 156 -22.93 -7.80 6.44
N GLU A 157 -23.14 -7.89 7.75
CA GLU A 157 -22.18 -8.51 8.68
C GLU A 157 -21.78 -9.95 8.31
N PRO A 158 -22.70 -10.86 7.91
CA PRO A 158 -22.30 -12.21 7.49
C PRO A 158 -21.40 -12.21 6.25
N MET A 159 -21.68 -11.34 5.27
CA MET A 159 -20.89 -11.21 4.05
C MET A 159 -19.52 -10.59 4.34
N TRP A 160 -19.49 -9.57 5.21
CA TRP A 160 -18.25 -8.95 5.66
C TRP A 160 -17.33 -9.96 6.34
N ARG A 161 -17.83 -10.73 7.32
CA ARG A 161 -17.05 -11.74 8.05
C ARG A 161 -16.49 -12.80 7.10
N ALA A 162 -17.30 -13.28 6.16
CA ALA A 162 -16.86 -14.24 5.16
C ALA A 162 -15.76 -13.66 4.25
N GLY A 163 -15.97 -12.45 3.70
CA GLY A 163 -15.02 -11.78 2.81
C GLY A 163 -13.70 -11.45 3.51
N ARG A 164 -13.76 -10.81 4.69
CA ARG A 164 -12.56 -10.50 5.48
C ARG A 164 -11.83 -11.77 5.89
N GLY A 165 -12.56 -12.82 6.28
CA GLY A 165 -11.98 -14.11 6.60
C GLY A 165 -11.22 -14.75 5.44
N VAL A 166 -11.70 -14.60 4.19
CA VAL A 166 -10.96 -15.04 2.99
C VAL A 166 -9.67 -14.25 2.83
N ILE A 167 -9.69 -12.92 2.95
CA ILE A 167 -8.48 -12.08 2.83
C ILE A 167 -7.41 -12.51 3.84
N LEU A 168 -7.78 -12.64 5.12
CA LEU A 168 -6.84 -13.05 6.17
C LEU A 168 -6.27 -14.45 5.94
N LYS A 169 -7.11 -15.41 5.52
CA LYS A 169 -6.66 -16.77 5.18
C LYS A 169 -5.69 -16.77 4.00
N THR A 170 -5.94 -15.95 2.97
CA THR A 170 -5.05 -15.83 1.81
C THR A 170 -3.67 -15.35 2.23
N PHE A 171 -3.57 -14.29 3.05
CA PHE A 171 -2.28 -13.82 3.57
C PHE A 171 -1.59 -14.85 4.47
N LEU A 172 -2.33 -15.50 5.37
CA LEU A 172 -1.77 -16.53 6.26
C LEU A 172 -1.23 -17.75 5.50
N ALA A 173 -1.81 -18.07 4.33
CA ALA A 173 -1.37 -19.16 3.47
C ALA A 173 -0.09 -18.85 2.68
N ARG A 174 0.34 -17.59 2.59
CA ARG A 174 1.62 -17.25 1.94
C ARG A 174 2.79 -17.79 2.76
N GLN A 175 3.81 -18.28 2.06
CA GLN A 175 5.08 -18.68 2.70
C GLN A 175 5.70 -17.51 3.47
N HIS A 176 5.65 -16.32 2.86
CA HIS A 176 6.06 -15.06 3.46
C HIS A 176 5.00 -14.01 3.18
N ILE A 177 4.63 -13.23 4.20
CA ILE A 177 3.67 -12.12 4.05
C ILE A 177 4.38 -10.91 3.45
N PHE A 178 5.62 -10.70 3.87
CA PHE A 178 6.49 -9.62 3.41
C PHE A 178 7.51 -10.15 2.39
N HIS A 179 7.84 -9.35 1.40
CA HIS A 179 8.77 -9.68 0.32
C HIS A 179 10.23 -9.57 0.76
N SER A 180 10.60 -8.55 1.53
CA SER A 180 11.98 -8.29 1.97
C SER A 180 12.33 -9.05 3.26
N GLN A 181 13.61 -9.42 3.40
CA GLN A 181 14.09 -10.15 4.59
C GLN A 181 13.91 -9.31 5.86
N GLU A 182 14.16 -8.01 5.76
CA GLU A 182 14.12 -7.06 6.86
C GLU A 182 12.69 -6.93 7.42
N PHE A 183 11.68 -6.84 6.55
CA PHE A 183 10.28 -6.79 7.01
C PHE A 183 9.78 -8.15 7.49
N ARG A 184 10.21 -9.25 6.88
CA ARG A 184 9.89 -10.60 7.38
C ARG A 184 10.36 -10.77 8.83
N GLN A 185 11.59 -10.37 9.13
CA GLN A 185 12.14 -10.50 10.48
C GLN A 185 11.44 -9.58 11.48
N ARG A 186 11.12 -8.34 11.08
CA ARG A 186 10.55 -7.33 11.98
C ARG A 186 9.04 -7.51 12.22
N PHE A 187 8.27 -7.78 11.17
CA PHE A 187 6.80 -7.67 11.21
C PHE A 187 6.08 -9.01 11.09
N GLU A 188 6.65 -10.01 10.39
CA GLU A 188 5.92 -11.23 10.07
C GLU A 188 5.45 -12.04 11.29
N PRO A 189 6.26 -12.23 12.35
CA PRO A 189 5.82 -12.97 13.54
C PRO A 189 4.55 -12.36 14.15
N GLN A 190 4.55 -11.04 14.33
CA GLN A 190 3.40 -10.31 14.87
C GLN A 190 2.22 -10.29 13.88
N ALA A 191 2.48 -10.15 12.59
CA ALA A 191 1.45 -10.16 11.56
C ALA A 191 0.66 -11.46 11.53
N ARG A 192 1.34 -12.60 11.64
CA ARG A 192 0.69 -13.92 11.72
C ARG A 192 -0.16 -14.05 12.98
N GLN A 193 0.32 -13.58 14.13
CA GLN A 193 -0.44 -13.60 15.39
C GLN A 193 -1.69 -12.71 15.31
N ASN A 194 -1.54 -11.49 14.81
CA ASN A 194 -2.63 -10.52 14.65
C ASN A 194 -3.73 -11.06 13.71
N MET A 195 -3.35 -11.52 12.52
CA MET A 195 -4.32 -12.04 11.55
C MET A 195 -4.98 -13.33 12.02
N ALA A 196 -4.25 -14.25 12.67
CA ALA A 196 -4.84 -15.45 13.24
C ALA A 196 -5.86 -15.10 14.34
N ARG A 197 -5.53 -14.16 15.23
CA ARG A 197 -6.44 -13.68 16.26
C ARG A 197 -7.69 -13.04 15.67
N SER A 198 -7.56 -12.14 14.69
CA SER A 198 -8.72 -11.56 14.01
C SER A 198 -9.58 -12.64 13.34
N LEU A 199 -8.95 -13.61 12.66
CA LEU A 199 -9.68 -14.69 12.01
C LEU A 199 -10.55 -15.51 12.98
N GLU A 200 -10.10 -15.75 14.20
CA GLU A 200 -10.91 -16.39 15.25
C GLU A 200 -12.15 -15.56 15.61
N THR A 201 -12.05 -14.23 15.62
CA THR A 201 -13.19 -13.35 15.91
C THR A 201 -14.23 -13.30 14.79
N LEU A 202 -13.88 -13.78 13.58
CA LEU A 202 -14.75 -13.79 12.39
C LEU A 202 -15.52 -15.10 12.20
N LYS A 203 -15.18 -16.16 12.98
CA LYS A 203 -15.91 -17.43 12.92
C LYS A 203 -17.38 -17.24 13.32
N PRO A 204 -18.33 -17.91 12.66
CA PRO A 204 -19.75 -17.81 12.97
C PRO A 204 -20.09 -18.27 14.39
#